data_AF-A0A382RGM1-F1
#
_entry.id   AF-A0A382RGM1-F1
#
_cell.length_a   1.000
_cell.length_b   1.000
_cell.length_c   1.000
_cell.angle_alpha   90.00
_cell.angle_beta   90.00
_cell.angle_gamma   90.00
#
_symmetry.space_group_name_H-M   'P 1'
#
loop_
_entity.id
_entity.type
_entity.pdbx_description
1 polymer ?
#
loop_
_entity_poly.entity_id
_entity_poly.type
_entity_poly.pdbx_seq_one_letter_code
_entity_poly.pdbx_strand_id
1 'polypeptide(L)'
;MAHYAKVNNGIVETVIVADADFFDNFVDDSPGKWIQTSYNTKGGVHLLGGTPLRKNYAGTGFVYDSTLDAFYEPQPYASWTLNESTCLWEAPIARPDSQHYHWDESIYQGDNTKGWVLQE
;
A
#
# COMPACT_ATOMS: atom_id res chain seq x y z
N MET A 1 15.02 -9.77 12.75
CA MET A 1 13.64 -9.26 12.87
C MET A 1 13.07 -8.87 11.52
N ALA A 2 11.84 -9.31 11.25
CA ALA A 2 11.06 -8.97 10.07
C ALA A 2 9.79 -8.21 10.49
N HIS A 3 9.13 -7.56 9.55
CA HIS A 3 7.83 -6.94 9.79
C HIS A 3 6.74 -7.97 9.54
N TYR A 4 5.64 -7.91 10.29
CA TYR A 4 4.47 -8.75 10.12
C TYR A 4 3.21 -7.91 10.23
N ALA A 5 2.30 -8.08 9.29
CA ALA A 5 1.02 -7.41 9.23
C ALA A 5 -0.08 -8.38 9.66
N LYS A 6 -0.92 -7.98 10.62
CA LYS A 6 -2.13 -8.73 10.95
C LYS A 6 -3.23 -8.34 9.97
N VAL A 7 -3.69 -9.31 9.18
CA VAL A 7 -4.71 -9.11 8.16
C VAL A 7 -5.99 -9.81 8.56
N ASN A 8 -7.07 -9.06 8.67
CA ASN A 8 -8.41 -9.56 8.97
C ASN A 8 -9.38 -9.09 7.88
N ASN A 9 -10.14 -10.01 7.28
CA ASN A 9 -11.03 -9.72 6.15
C ASN A 9 -10.38 -8.91 5.02
N GLY A 10 -9.10 -9.20 4.73
CA GLY A 10 -8.34 -8.51 3.69
C GLY A 10 -7.84 -7.11 4.08
N ILE A 11 -8.04 -6.65 5.31
CA ILE A 11 -7.56 -5.35 5.80
C ILE A 11 -6.47 -5.54 6.85
N VAL A 12 -5.41 -4.74 6.77
CA VAL A 12 -4.33 -4.70 7.75
C VAL A 12 -4.79 -3.95 8.99
N GLU A 13 -4.86 -4.63 10.13
CA GLU A 13 -5.22 -4.03 11.42
C GLU A 13 -4.02 -3.41 12.13
N THR A 14 -2.86 -4.06 12.03
CA THR A 14 -1.61 -3.59 12.65
C THR A 14 -0.39 -4.18 11.97
N VAL A 15 0.77 -3.54 12.16
CA VAL A 15 2.08 -4.02 11.71
C VAL A 15 3.04 -4.00 12.89
N ILE A 16 3.73 -5.12 13.12
CA ILE A 16 4.72 -5.28 14.17
C ILE A 16 6.07 -5.69 13.60
N VAL A 17 7.12 -5.57 14.40
CA VAL A 17 8.45 -6.11 14.11
C VAL A 17 8.72 -7.25 15.09
N ALA A 18 9.02 -8.44 14.57
CA ALA A 18 9.26 -9.63 15.36
C ALA A 18 10.31 -10.53 14.69
N ASP A 19 10.92 -11.43 15.45
CA ASP A 19 11.65 -12.56 14.87
C ASP A 19 10.67 -13.69 14.49
N ALA A 20 11.10 -14.64 13.66
CA ALA A 20 10.21 -15.71 13.19
C ALA A 20 9.78 -16.65 14.32
N ASP A 21 10.69 -16.92 15.26
CA ASP A 21 10.49 -17.76 16.45
C ASP A 21 9.51 -17.14 17.46
N PHE A 22 9.23 -15.83 17.37
CA PHE A 22 8.15 -15.19 18.13
C PHE A 22 6.82 -15.93 17.92
N PHE A 23 6.54 -16.37 16.69
CA PHE A 23 5.29 -17.04 16.34
C PHE A 23 5.21 -18.50 16.79
N ASP A 24 6.29 -19.11 17.26
CA ASP A 24 6.28 -20.50 17.73
C ASP A 24 5.47 -20.66 19.04
N ASN A 25 5.43 -19.61 19.86
CA ASN A 25 4.74 -19.60 21.15
C ASN A 25 3.70 -18.47 21.26
N PHE A 26 3.59 -17.60 20.26
CA PHE A 26 2.63 -16.51 20.25
C PHE A 26 1.23 -17.04 19.92
N VAL A 27 0.32 -16.86 20.87
CA VAL A 27 -1.10 -17.20 20.70
C VAL A 27 -1.88 -15.91 20.51
N ASP A 28 -2.44 -15.76 19.33
CA ASP A 28 -3.41 -14.72 18.98
C ASP A 28 -4.71 -15.41 18.59
N ASP A 29 -5.71 -15.32 19.47
CA ASP A 29 -7.02 -15.96 19.32
C ASP A 29 -8.04 -15.07 18.61
N SER A 30 -7.67 -13.83 18.29
CA SER A 30 -8.53 -12.91 17.56
C SER A 30 -8.44 -13.11 16.04
N PRO A 31 -9.49 -12.76 15.27
CA PRO A 31 -9.55 -13.05 13.85
C PRO A 31 -8.39 -12.45 13.04
N GLY A 32 -8.03 -13.13 11.95
CA GLY A 32 -7.02 -12.68 11.01
C GLY A 32 -5.81 -13.59 10.94
N LYS A 33 -4.82 -13.17 10.15
CA LYS A 33 -3.56 -13.89 9.94
C LYS A 33 -2.40 -12.92 9.97
N TRP A 34 -1.30 -13.34 10.57
CA TRP A 34 -0.03 -12.62 10.49
C TRP A 34 0.67 -12.97 9.18
N ILE A 35 0.92 -11.95 8.37
CA ILE A 35 1.56 -12.06 7.07
C ILE A 35 2.83 -11.23 7.15
N GLN A 36 4.00 -11.87 6.98
CA GLN A 36 5.29 -11.17 6.94
C GLN A 36 5.25 -10.04 5.91
N THR A 37 5.99 -8.96 6.05
CA THR A 37 6.09 -7.84 5.10
C THR A 37 7.50 -7.24 5.07
N SER A 38 7.87 -6.58 3.97
CA SER A 38 9.21 -6.03 3.77
C SER A 38 9.15 -4.53 3.60
N TYR A 39 9.71 -3.80 4.56
CA TYR A 39 9.78 -2.33 4.52
C TYR A 39 10.54 -1.81 3.29
N ASN A 40 11.50 -2.60 2.80
CA ASN A 40 12.33 -2.24 1.65
C ASN A 40 11.71 -2.65 0.31
N THR A 41 10.39 -2.82 0.23
CA THR A 41 9.73 -3.30 -0.99
C THR A 41 8.56 -2.40 -1.39
N LYS A 42 8.62 -1.89 -2.62
CA LYS A 42 7.60 -1.02 -3.21
C LYS A 42 7.51 -1.29 -4.72
N GLY A 43 6.30 -1.41 -5.24
CA GLY A 43 6.03 -1.58 -6.66
C GLY A 43 6.61 -2.87 -7.26
N GLY A 44 6.75 -3.93 -6.45
CA GLY A 44 7.42 -5.17 -6.88
C GLY A 44 8.95 -5.06 -6.94
N VAL A 45 9.54 -4.02 -6.37
CA VAL A 45 11.00 -3.80 -6.38
C VAL A 45 11.54 -3.77 -4.95
N HIS A 46 12.60 -4.53 -4.70
CA HIS A 46 13.36 -4.42 -3.47
C HIS A 46 14.35 -3.25 -3.57
N LEU A 47 14.17 -2.22 -2.75
CA LEU A 47 14.87 -0.94 -2.83
C LEU A 47 16.39 -1.05 -2.58
N LEU A 48 16.84 -2.12 -1.94
CA LEU A 48 18.27 -2.40 -1.70
C LEU A 48 18.86 -3.48 -2.62
N GLY A 49 18.19 -3.81 -3.73
CA GLY A 49 18.71 -4.76 -4.74
C GLY A 49 18.52 -6.25 -4.41
N GLY A 50 17.71 -6.58 -3.41
CA GLY A 50 17.34 -7.95 -3.06
C GLY A 50 16.18 -8.50 -3.90
N THR A 51 15.68 -9.67 -3.51
CA THR A 51 14.41 -10.20 -4.05
C THR A 51 13.25 -9.64 -3.22
N PRO A 52 12.23 -9.02 -3.84
CA PRO A 52 11.04 -8.58 -3.12
C PRO A 52 10.28 -9.78 -2.56
N LEU A 53 9.90 -9.73 -1.28
CA LEU A 53 9.08 -10.78 -0.67
C LEU A 53 7.68 -10.84 -1.31
N ARG A 54 7.15 -9.67 -1.67
CA ARG A 54 5.88 -9.45 -2.38
C ARG A 54 5.86 -8.05 -2.98
N LYS A 55 4.77 -7.57 -3.58
CA LYS A 55 4.81 -6.27 -4.29
C LYS A 55 5.10 -5.04 -3.42
N ASN A 56 4.50 -4.95 -2.23
CA ASN A 56 4.53 -3.73 -1.41
C ASN A 56 4.64 -4.05 0.08
N TYR A 57 5.04 -3.03 0.84
CA TYR A 57 4.97 -3.02 2.30
C TYR A 57 3.53 -2.77 2.80
N ALA A 58 3.12 -3.49 3.84
CA ALA A 58 1.86 -3.26 4.54
C ALA A 58 1.88 -1.99 5.39
N GLY A 59 0.77 -1.25 5.38
CA GLY A 59 0.45 -0.20 6.35
C GLY A 59 -0.90 -0.48 7.01
N THR A 60 -1.12 0.01 8.22
CA THR A 60 -2.44 -0.09 8.87
C THR A 60 -3.53 0.52 7.98
N GLY A 61 -4.65 -0.19 7.82
CA GLY A 61 -5.74 0.19 6.94
C GLY A 61 -5.55 -0.21 5.47
N PHE A 62 -4.39 -0.75 5.09
CA PHE A 62 -4.16 -1.22 3.73
C PHE A 62 -4.97 -2.48 3.44
N VAL A 63 -5.28 -2.69 2.17
CA VAL A 63 -5.81 -3.95 1.65
C VAL A 63 -4.65 -4.91 1.45
N TYR A 64 -4.85 -6.18 1.84
CA TYR A 64 -4.04 -7.30 1.39
C TYR A 64 -4.81 -8.08 0.33
N ASP A 65 -4.25 -8.11 -0.87
CA ASP A 65 -4.76 -8.87 -2.00
C ASP A 65 -3.91 -10.13 -2.19
N SER A 66 -4.51 -11.27 -1.86
CA SER A 66 -3.85 -12.58 -1.98
C SER A 66 -3.70 -13.05 -3.43
N THR A 67 -4.47 -12.51 -4.38
CA THR A 67 -4.35 -12.86 -5.80
C THR A 67 -3.15 -12.14 -6.43
N LEU A 68 -2.96 -10.88 -6.07
CA LEU A 68 -1.82 -10.07 -6.54
C LEU A 68 -0.56 -10.22 -5.69
N ASP A 69 -0.67 -10.93 -4.56
CA ASP A 69 0.27 -10.97 -3.43
C ASP A 69 0.85 -9.59 -3.13
N ALA A 70 -0.02 -8.70 -2.67
CA ALA A 70 0.32 -7.29 -2.49
C ALA A 70 -0.44 -6.66 -1.33
N PHE A 71 0.23 -5.71 -0.68
CA PHE A 71 -0.43 -4.72 0.14
C PHE A 71 -0.63 -3.44 -0.69
N TYR A 72 -1.76 -2.76 -0.53
CA TYR A 72 -1.94 -1.44 -1.12
C TYR A 72 -2.91 -0.61 -0.30
N GLU A 73 -2.75 0.70 -0.34
CA GLU A 73 -3.67 1.62 0.33
C GLU A 73 -5.09 1.47 -0.23
N PRO A 74 -6.15 1.75 0.56
CA PRO A 74 -7.49 1.89 0.00
C PRO A 74 -7.48 2.96 -1.10
N GLN A 75 -8.40 2.84 -2.06
CA GLN A 75 -8.47 3.76 -3.19
C GLN A 75 -8.54 5.22 -2.68
N PRO A 76 -7.54 6.07 -3.01
CA PRO A 76 -7.47 7.43 -2.46
C PRO A 76 -8.56 8.32 -3.05
N TYR A 77 -8.83 8.16 -4.36
CA TYR A 77 -9.88 8.87 -5.08
C TYR A 77 -10.51 7.96 -6.14
N ALA A 78 -11.80 8.14 -6.41
CA ALA A 78 -12.54 7.33 -7.36
C ALA A 78 -11.96 7.37 -8.79
N SER A 79 -11.32 8.48 -9.17
CA SER A 79 -10.65 8.64 -10.46
C SER A 79 -9.32 7.90 -10.59
N TRP A 80 -8.71 7.47 -9.47
CA TRP A 80 -7.41 6.81 -9.48
C TRP A 80 -7.58 5.32 -9.76
N THR A 81 -6.70 4.77 -10.59
CA THR A 81 -6.73 3.37 -11.00
C THR A 81 -5.56 2.61 -10.36
N LEU A 82 -5.81 1.40 -9.87
CA LEU A 82 -4.76 0.55 -9.33
C LEU A 82 -3.96 -0.04 -10.50
N ASN A 83 -2.66 0.24 -10.55
CA ASN A 83 -1.78 -0.46 -11.47
C ASN A 83 -1.52 -1.87 -10.93
N GLU A 84 -2.17 -2.90 -11.47
CA GLU A 84 -2.06 -4.27 -10.96
C GLU A 84 -0.63 -4.86 -11.02
N SER A 85 0.26 -4.29 -11.84
CA SER A 85 1.65 -4.74 -11.91
C SER A 85 2.46 -4.28 -10.68
N THR A 86 2.22 -3.05 -10.21
CA THR A 86 2.94 -2.44 -9.09
C THR A 86 2.13 -2.40 -7.78
N CYS A 87 0.81 -2.56 -7.88
CA CYS A 87 -0.18 -2.31 -6.84
C CYS A 87 -0.04 -0.91 -6.21
N LEU A 88 0.25 0.10 -7.03
CA LEU A 88 0.22 1.51 -6.66
C LEU A 88 -0.93 2.19 -7.38
N TRP A 89 -1.55 3.17 -6.73
CA TRP A 89 -2.61 3.97 -7.36
C TRP A 89 -2.01 5.03 -8.27
N GLU A 90 -2.56 5.12 -9.48
CA GLU A 90 -2.17 6.08 -10.49
C GLU A 90 -3.30 7.09 -10.72
N ALA A 91 -2.97 8.37 -10.60
CA ALA A 91 -3.87 9.45 -10.96
C ALA A 91 -4.07 9.47 -12.50
N PRO A 92 -5.24 9.88 -12.99
CA PRO A 92 -5.51 9.94 -14.43
C PRO A 92 -4.70 11.03 -15.16
N ILE A 93 -4.17 12.01 -14.42
CA ILE A 93 -3.32 13.09 -14.94
C ILE A 93 -1.99 13.03 -14.21
N ALA A 94 -0.89 13.08 -14.95
CA ALA A 94 0.46 13.10 -14.39
C ALA A 94 0.64 14.29 -13.44
N ARG A 95 1.21 14.03 -12.26
CA ARG A 95 1.53 15.07 -11.28
C ARG A 95 2.61 16.00 -11.85
N PRO A 96 2.46 17.34 -11.74
CA PRO A 96 3.51 18.27 -12.12
C PRO A 96 4.77 18.11 -11.24
N ASP A 97 5.95 18.14 -11.85
CA ASP A 97 7.24 17.88 -11.18
C ASP A 97 7.74 19.02 -10.28
N SER A 98 7.20 20.24 -10.44
CA SER A 98 7.91 21.46 -10.04
C SER A 98 7.55 21.99 -8.65
N GLN A 99 6.43 21.58 -8.04
CA GLN A 99 5.94 22.16 -6.78
C GLN A 99 5.10 21.17 -5.95
N HIS A 100 4.70 21.58 -4.76
CA HIS A 100 3.78 20.82 -3.92
C HIS A 100 2.37 20.92 -4.48
N TYR A 101 1.96 19.93 -5.28
CA TYR A 101 0.57 19.78 -5.74
C TYR A 101 -0.15 18.73 -4.91
N HIS A 102 -1.43 18.98 -4.64
CA HIS A 102 -2.38 17.98 -4.15
C HIS A 102 -3.45 17.71 -5.21
N TRP A 103 -4.07 16.53 -5.13
CA TRP A 103 -5.17 16.15 -6.01
C TRP A 103 -6.48 16.65 -5.44
N ASP A 104 -7.25 17.36 -6.26
CA ASP A 104 -8.64 17.75 -5.98
C ASP A 104 -9.55 16.99 -6.93
N GLU A 105 -10.26 16.00 -6.37
CA GLU A 105 -11.20 15.17 -7.12
C GLU A 105 -12.37 15.99 -7.68
N SER A 106 -12.84 17.01 -6.97
CA SER A 106 -13.97 17.81 -7.43
C SER A 106 -13.64 18.62 -8.68
N ILE A 107 -12.39 19.11 -8.79
CA ILE A 107 -11.89 19.79 -9.97
C ILE A 107 -11.81 18.81 -11.15
N TYR A 108 -11.30 17.59 -10.92
CA TYR A 108 -11.25 16.56 -11.96
C TYR A 108 -12.64 16.17 -12.47
N GLN A 109 -13.63 16.04 -11.56
CA GLN A 109 -15.00 15.71 -11.95
C GLN A 109 -15.69 16.83 -12.74
N GLY A 110 -15.32 18.09 -12.50
CA GLY A 110 -15.81 19.23 -13.29
C GLY A 110 -15.12 19.39 -14.65
N ASP A 111 -13.83 19.02 -14.73
CA ASP A 111 -13.02 19.06 -15.94
C ASP A 111 -11.92 17.99 -15.86
N ASN A 112 -12.11 16.91 -16.62
CA ASN A 112 -11.23 15.72 -16.59
C ASN A 112 -9.82 15.96 -17.18
N THR A 113 -9.50 17.20 -17.55
CA THR A 113 -8.15 17.66 -17.92
C THR A 113 -7.44 18.40 -16.79
N LYS A 114 -8.08 18.56 -15.63
CA LYS A 114 -7.57 19.25 -14.44
C LYS A 114 -7.69 18.35 -13.19
N GLY A 115 -7.05 18.75 -12.09
CA GLY A 115 -7.15 18.03 -10.82
C GLY A 115 -6.00 18.30 -9.87
N TRP A 116 -4.82 18.63 -10.40
CA TRP A 116 -3.69 19.07 -9.57
C TRP A 116 -3.83 20.54 -9.20
N VAL A 117 -3.84 20.82 -7.90
CA VAL A 117 -3.92 22.17 -7.33
C VAL A 117 -2.62 22.46 -6.57
N LEU A 118 -2.03 23.62 -6.84
CA LEU A 118 -0.84 24.08 -6.14
C LEU A 118 -1.19 24.31 -4.66
N GLN A 119 -0.38 23.75 -3.76
CA GLN A 119 -0.43 24.00 -2.34
C GLN A 119 0.56 25.12 -2.01
N GLU A 120 0.03 26.26 -1.57
CA GLU A 120 0.80 27.43 -1.09
C GLU A 120 1.36 27.23 0.32
#